data_AF-A0A7J3F0S6-F1
#
_entry.id   AF-A0A7J3F0S6-F1
#
_cell.length_a   1.000
_cell.length_b   1.000
_cell.length_c   1.000
_cell.angle_alpha   90.00
_cell.angle_beta   90.00
_cell.angle_gamma   90.00
#
_symmetry.space_group_name_H-M   'P 1'
#
loop_
_entity.id
_entity.type
_entity.pdbx_description
1 polymer ?
#
loop_
_entity_poly.entity_id
_entity_poly.type
_entity_poly.pdbx_seq_one_letter_code
_entity_poly.pdbx_strand_id
1 'polypeptide(L)'
;MAQEILDERVCERRELLKKAYSISQLFEIGRWLKIAYFDKFLCCWEIDEDEASMEIASKITDDMLKQIFQNYKPHERIVFRGKYYLLSNGKLSLEGAQALINDGIRKLKSKYGSLGILLLKAIIERGGVIDLDSAREVIGLTKADTDEILSDLENFGILTLSYVGGKYREWSVPKEAFSIIDAEIMGASKKTPMISKSAGAKAGENNKLTPYLRREF
;
A
#
# COMPACT_ATOMS: atom_id res chain seq x y z
N MET A 1 -19.22 0.28 5.90
CA MET A 1 -19.37 -0.35 4.57
C MET A 1 -19.28 0.67 3.43
N ALA A 2 -20.36 1.32 2.95
CA ALA A 2 -20.23 2.21 1.77
C ALA A 2 -19.39 3.47 2.02
N GLN A 3 -19.61 4.17 3.15
CA GLN A 3 -18.81 5.33 3.54
C GLN A 3 -17.33 4.96 3.79
N GLU A 4 -17.11 3.84 4.47
CA GLU A 4 -15.76 3.31 4.77
C GLU A 4 -14.97 2.97 3.51
N ILE A 5 -15.61 2.38 2.49
CA ILE A 5 -14.98 2.12 1.18
C ILE A 5 -14.64 3.44 0.47
N LEU A 6 -15.51 4.45 0.58
CA LEU A 6 -15.27 5.77 0.02
C LEU A 6 -14.06 6.43 0.70
N ASP A 7 -14.00 6.34 2.03
CA ASP A 7 -12.90 6.89 2.83
C ASP A 7 -11.57 6.17 2.50
N GLU A 8 -11.56 4.84 2.34
CA GLU A 8 -10.40 4.08 1.88
C GLU A 8 -9.92 4.53 0.49
N ARG A 9 -10.84 4.70 -0.47
CA ARG A 9 -10.52 5.16 -1.83
C ARG A 9 -9.93 6.57 -1.83
N VAL A 10 -10.46 7.48 -1.01
CA VAL A 10 -9.92 8.84 -0.88
C VAL A 10 -8.51 8.80 -0.30
N CYS A 11 -8.27 7.98 0.73
CA CYS A 11 -6.93 7.81 1.32
C CYS A 11 -5.93 7.23 0.31
N GLU A 12 -6.31 6.20 -0.44
CA GLU A 12 -5.44 5.62 -1.47
C GLU A 12 -5.15 6.62 -2.60
N ARG A 13 -6.17 7.39 -3.01
CA ARG A 13 -6.01 8.44 -4.02
C ARG A 13 -5.05 9.53 -3.58
N ARG A 14 -5.07 9.91 -2.29
CA ARG A 14 -4.07 10.84 -1.71
C ARG A 14 -2.67 10.30 -1.91
N GLU A 15 -2.41 9.05 -1.51
CA GLU A 15 -1.10 8.42 -1.64
C GLU A 15 -0.64 8.34 -3.10
N LEU A 16 -1.55 7.98 -4.01
CA LEU A 16 -1.27 7.98 -5.45
C LEU A 16 -0.83 9.36 -5.95
N LEU A 17 -1.56 10.41 -5.59
CA LEU A 17 -1.25 11.79 -6.02
C LEU A 17 0.10 12.24 -5.48
N LYS A 18 0.36 12.03 -4.18
CA LYS A 18 1.63 12.33 -3.53
C LYS A 18 2.81 11.57 -4.15
N LYS A 19 2.58 10.32 -4.55
CA LYS A 19 3.60 9.50 -5.21
C LYS A 19 3.88 9.95 -6.64
N ALA A 20 2.85 10.42 -7.35
CA ALA A 20 2.90 10.73 -8.77
C ALA A 20 3.43 12.13 -9.10
N TYR A 21 3.24 13.10 -8.20
CA TYR A 21 3.44 14.53 -8.48
C TYR A 21 4.26 15.21 -7.41
N SER A 22 5.11 16.16 -7.82
CA SER A 22 5.79 17.06 -6.88
C SER A 22 4.81 18.05 -6.25
N ILE A 23 5.21 18.67 -5.14
CA ILE A 23 4.45 19.74 -4.50
C ILE A 23 4.05 20.90 -5.45
N SER A 24 4.93 21.26 -6.40
CA SER A 24 4.63 22.28 -7.41
C SER A 24 3.53 21.83 -8.36
N GLN A 25 3.55 20.57 -8.79
CA GLN A 25 2.51 20.00 -9.65
C GLN A 25 1.19 19.84 -8.90
N LEU A 26 1.22 19.42 -7.62
CA LEU A 26 0.02 19.36 -6.78
C LEU A 26 -0.63 20.74 -6.64
N PHE A 27 0.17 21.79 -6.45
CA PHE A 27 -0.32 23.16 -6.41
C PHE A 27 -1.00 23.59 -7.73
N GLU A 28 -0.36 23.33 -8.87
CA GLU A 28 -0.92 23.62 -10.20
C GLU A 28 -2.21 22.86 -10.47
N ILE A 29 -2.25 21.56 -10.15
CA ILE A 29 -3.44 20.71 -10.26
C ILE A 29 -4.57 21.28 -9.40
N GLY A 30 -4.29 21.61 -8.13
CA GLY A 30 -5.28 22.17 -7.20
C GLY A 30 -5.91 23.48 -7.70
N ARG A 31 -5.08 24.37 -8.26
CA ARG A 31 -5.52 25.63 -8.88
C ARG A 31 -6.31 25.40 -10.17
N TRP A 32 -5.86 24.49 -11.02
CA TRP A 32 -6.58 24.09 -12.24
C TRP A 32 -7.99 23.56 -11.93
N LEU A 33 -8.11 22.79 -10.84
CA LEU A 33 -9.38 22.28 -10.32
C LEU A 33 -10.23 23.31 -9.56
N LYS A 34 -9.71 24.53 -9.34
CA LYS A 34 -10.34 25.60 -8.57
C LYS A 34 -10.71 25.18 -7.14
N ILE A 35 -9.82 24.43 -6.49
CA ILE A 35 -9.99 24.01 -5.10
C ILE A 35 -9.60 25.17 -4.18
N ALA A 36 -10.56 25.64 -3.37
CA ALA A 36 -10.42 26.82 -2.52
C ALA A 36 -9.25 26.79 -1.52
N TYR A 37 -8.74 25.60 -1.16
CA TYR A 37 -7.52 25.46 -0.36
C TYR A 37 -6.33 26.18 -1.02
N PHE A 38 -6.13 25.97 -2.32
CA PHE A 38 -4.97 26.47 -3.05
C PHE A 38 -5.03 27.97 -3.34
N ASP A 39 -6.23 28.57 -3.29
CA ASP A 39 -6.42 30.00 -3.55
C ASP A 39 -5.90 30.91 -2.43
N LYS A 40 -5.61 30.32 -1.26
CA LYS A 40 -5.10 31.03 -0.08
C LYS A 40 -3.60 31.30 -0.14
N PHE A 41 -2.88 30.61 -1.03
CA PHE A 41 -1.43 30.62 -1.10
C PHE A 41 -0.96 31.29 -2.40
N LEU A 42 0.13 32.05 -2.32
CA LEU A 42 0.72 32.71 -3.48
C LEU A 42 1.56 31.75 -4.31
N CYS A 43 2.16 30.74 -3.68
CA CYS A 43 2.99 29.75 -4.36
C CYS A 43 3.04 28.39 -3.65
N CYS A 44 3.62 27.40 -4.33
CA CYS A 44 3.67 26.01 -3.86
C CYS A 44 4.57 25.78 -2.64
N TRP A 45 5.38 26.75 -2.22
CA TRP A 45 6.26 26.63 -1.04
C TRP A 45 5.52 26.85 0.28
N GLU A 46 4.29 27.36 0.22
CA GLU A 46 3.48 27.70 1.40
C GLU A 46 2.47 26.61 1.77
N ILE A 47 2.35 25.57 0.92
CA ILE A 47 1.44 24.45 1.15
C ILE A 47 2.17 23.26 1.77
N ASP A 48 1.42 22.42 2.49
CA ASP A 48 1.89 21.11 2.92
C ASP A 48 1.53 20.05 1.87
N GLU A 49 2.44 19.12 1.58
CA GLU A 49 2.24 18.10 0.54
C GLU A 49 1.14 17.09 0.92
N ASP A 50 1.06 16.71 2.20
CA ASP A 50 0.05 15.76 2.69
C ASP A 50 -1.34 16.40 2.72
N GLU A 51 -1.44 17.65 3.16
CA GLU A 51 -2.70 18.39 3.14
C GLU A 51 -3.15 18.68 1.70
N ALA A 52 -2.25 19.15 0.83
CA ALA A 52 -2.58 19.44 -0.57
C ALA A 52 -3.08 18.21 -1.33
N SER A 53 -2.40 17.07 -1.18
CA SER A 53 -2.81 15.81 -1.80
C SER A 53 -4.17 15.33 -1.27
N MET A 54 -4.45 15.49 0.03
CA MET A 54 -5.73 15.13 0.64
C MET A 54 -6.87 16.04 0.17
N GLU A 55 -6.60 17.35 0.07
CA GLU A 55 -7.55 18.35 -0.41
C GLU A 55 -7.99 18.08 -1.85
N ILE A 56 -7.05 17.67 -2.71
CA ILE A 56 -7.36 17.21 -4.07
C ILE A 56 -8.13 15.88 -4.01
N ALA A 57 -7.60 14.87 -3.31
CA ALA A 57 -8.16 13.53 -3.29
C ALA A 57 -9.62 13.49 -2.83
N SER A 58 -9.99 14.30 -1.85
CA SER A 58 -11.35 14.38 -1.29
C SER A 58 -12.37 15.04 -2.22
N LYS A 59 -11.92 15.84 -3.21
CA LYS A 59 -12.80 16.66 -4.06
C LYS A 59 -12.95 16.17 -5.50
N ILE A 60 -12.15 15.18 -5.90
CA ILE A 60 -12.16 14.67 -7.28
C ILE A 60 -12.88 13.33 -7.40
N THR A 61 -13.47 13.08 -8.56
CA THR A 61 -13.97 11.76 -8.96
C THR A 61 -12.89 10.98 -9.69
N ASP A 62 -13.14 9.69 -9.96
CA ASP A 62 -12.21 8.87 -10.75
C ASP A 62 -12.05 9.38 -12.20
N ASP A 63 -13.07 10.03 -12.76
CA ASP A 63 -12.97 10.65 -14.10
C ASP A 63 -12.11 11.91 -14.08
N MET A 64 -12.22 12.73 -13.02
CA MET A 64 -11.34 13.87 -12.83
C MET A 64 -9.90 13.41 -12.59
N LEU A 65 -9.70 12.32 -11.83
CA LEU A 65 -8.39 11.70 -11.64
C LEU A 65 -7.77 11.28 -12.97
N LYS A 66 -8.53 10.64 -13.86
CA LYS A 66 -8.07 10.34 -15.23
C LYS A 66 -7.65 11.59 -15.99
N GLN A 67 -8.43 12.66 -15.91
CA GLN A 67 -8.09 13.93 -16.58
C GLN A 67 -6.79 14.54 -16.04
N ILE A 68 -6.55 14.46 -14.73
CA ILE A 68 -5.28 14.88 -14.13
C ILE A 68 -4.12 14.12 -14.76
N PHE A 69 -4.18 12.78 -14.83
CA PHE A 69 -3.11 11.97 -15.41
C PHE A 69 -2.93 12.14 -16.93
N GLN A 70 -3.95 12.63 -17.64
CA GLN A 70 -3.85 12.99 -19.05
C GLN A 70 -3.14 14.34 -19.24
N ASN A 71 -3.46 15.32 -18.41
CA ASN A 71 -2.95 16.69 -18.51
C ASN A 71 -1.58 16.87 -17.84
N TYR A 72 -1.33 16.13 -16.75
CA TYR A 72 -0.12 16.15 -15.97
C TYR A 72 0.50 14.75 -16.02
N LYS A 73 1.47 14.55 -16.90
CA LYS A 73 2.13 13.25 -17.04
C LYS A 73 3.10 13.02 -15.87
N PRO A 74 2.88 12.01 -15.02
CA PRO A 74 3.86 11.64 -14.02
C PRO A 74 5.09 11.03 -14.68
N HIS A 75 6.20 11.00 -13.95
CA HIS A 75 7.42 10.38 -14.44
C HIS A 75 7.22 8.86 -14.65
N GLU A 76 7.71 8.31 -15.77
CA GLU A 76 7.44 6.92 -16.17
C GLU A 76 7.89 5.87 -15.14
N ARG A 77 8.96 6.18 -14.38
CA ARG A 77 9.50 5.33 -13.31
C ARG A 77 8.62 5.27 -12.05
N ILE A 78 7.61 6.13 -11.92
CA ILE A 78 6.72 6.07 -10.77
C ILE A 78 5.81 4.85 -10.92
N VAL A 79 5.83 4.01 -9.89
CA VAL A 79 4.97 2.84 -9.75
C VAL A 79 4.09 3.04 -8.52
N PHE A 80 2.81 2.71 -8.67
CA PHE A 80 1.83 2.62 -7.58
C PHE A 80 0.98 1.36 -7.76
N ARG A 81 0.85 0.53 -6.73
CA ARG A 81 0.15 -0.77 -6.76
C ARG A 81 -0.89 -0.89 -5.64
N GLY A 82 -1.87 0.01 -5.66
CA GLY A 82 -2.92 0.07 -4.66
C GLY A 82 -4.05 -0.93 -4.89
N LYS A 83 -5.03 -0.94 -3.98
CA LYS A 83 -6.22 -1.80 -4.04
C LYS A 83 -7.23 -1.31 -5.09
N TYR A 84 -7.28 -0.01 -5.34
CA TYR A 84 -8.21 0.63 -6.26
C TYR A 84 -7.51 1.22 -7.48
N TYR A 85 -6.25 1.64 -7.35
CA TYR A 85 -5.52 2.30 -8.41
C TYR A 85 -4.18 1.61 -8.69
N LEU A 86 -3.83 1.57 -9.97
CA LEU A 86 -2.53 1.08 -10.44
C LEU A 86 -1.90 2.16 -11.33
N LEU A 87 -0.66 2.54 -11.03
CA LEU A 87 0.16 3.41 -11.87
C LEU A 87 1.41 2.65 -12.29
N SER A 88 1.64 2.57 -13.60
CA SER A 88 2.85 1.97 -14.15
C SER A 88 3.17 2.61 -15.49
N ASN A 89 4.46 2.91 -15.74
CA ASN A 89 4.93 3.52 -16.98
C ASN A 89 4.13 4.79 -17.35
N GLY A 90 3.84 5.62 -16.35
CA GLY A 90 3.08 6.86 -16.50
C GLY A 90 1.58 6.69 -16.82
N LYS A 91 1.06 5.46 -16.83
CA LYS A 91 -0.34 5.16 -17.13
C LYS A 91 -1.11 4.78 -15.87
N LEU A 92 -2.18 5.52 -15.61
CA LEU A 92 -3.15 5.21 -14.55
C LEU A 92 -4.18 4.19 -15.05
N SER A 93 -4.40 3.16 -14.24
CA SER A 93 -5.57 2.29 -14.28
C SER A 93 -6.42 2.50 -13.03
N LEU A 94 -7.74 2.49 -13.20
CA LEU A 94 -8.71 2.46 -12.10
C LEU A 94 -9.05 1.03 -11.67
N GLU A 95 -8.36 0.05 -12.25
CA GLU A 95 -8.31 -1.31 -11.76
C GLU A 95 -7.09 -1.41 -10.84
N GLY A 96 -7.33 -1.80 -9.58
CA GLY A 96 -6.26 -1.97 -8.61
C GLY A 96 -5.31 -3.13 -8.95
N ALA A 97 -4.24 -3.25 -8.16
CA ALA A 97 -3.15 -4.18 -8.41
C ALA A 97 -3.45 -5.63 -8.02
N GLN A 98 -4.63 -5.95 -7.48
CA GLN A 98 -4.89 -7.29 -6.93
C GLN A 98 -4.77 -8.41 -7.96
N ALA A 99 -5.36 -8.23 -9.15
CA ALA A 99 -5.25 -9.24 -10.21
C ALA A 99 -3.79 -9.42 -10.68
N LEU A 100 -3.04 -8.31 -10.80
CA LEU A 100 -1.63 -8.31 -11.17
C LEU A 100 -0.78 -9.07 -10.14
N ILE A 101 -0.93 -8.75 -8.86
CA ILE A 101 -0.16 -9.36 -7.77
C ILE A 101 -0.49 -10.85 -7.64
N ASN A 102 -1.76 -11.22 -7.72
CA ASN A 102 -2.18 -12.62 -7.64
C ASN A 102 -1.64 -13.45 -8.81
N ASP A 103 -1.65 -12.89 -10.03
CA ASP A 103 -1.05 -13.53 -11.19
C ASP A 103 0.48 -13.64 -11.06
N GLY A 104 1.14 -12.59 -10.57
CA GLY A 104 2.58 -12.61 -10.31
C GLY A 104 2.97 -13.66 -9.28
N ILE A 105 2.24 -13.78 -8.17
CA ILE A 105 2.50 -14.78 -7.14
C ILE A 105 2.24 -16.19 -7.68
N ARG A 106 1.23 -16.37 -8.54
CA ARG A 106 0.96 -17.65 -9.21
C ARG A 106 2.11 -18.05 -10.15
N LYS A 107 2.62 -17.11 -10.94
CA LYS A 107 3.78 -17.33 -11.83
C LYS A 107 5.04 -17.67 -11.02
N LEU A 108 5.27 -16.95 -9.93
CA LEU A 108 6.37 -17.23 -8.99
C LEU A 108 6.29 -18.64 -8.41
N LYS A 109 5.11 -19.05 -7.92
CA LYS A 109 4.84 -20.42 -7.43
C LYS A 109 5.10 -21.46 -8.51
N SER A 110 4.63 -21.20 -9.73
CA SER A 110 4.78 -22.14 -10.85
C SER A 110 6.22 -22.30 -11.31
N LYS A 111 7.03 -21.22 -11.29
CA LYS A 111 8.40 -21.24 -11.80
C LYS A 111 9.42 -21.69 -10.75
N TYR A 112 9.26 -21.26 -9.49
CA TYR A 112 10.27 -21.43 -8.43
C TYR A 112 9.76 -22.18 -7.20
N GLY A 113 8.50 -22.60 -7.18
CA GLY A 113 7.93 -23.39 -6.08
C GLY A 113 8.00 -22.68 -4.72
N SER A 114 8.36 -23.44 -3.70
CA SER A 114 8.48 -22.96 -2.31
C SER A 114 9.62 -21.96 -2.11
N LEU A 115 10.69 -22.03 -2.91
CA LEU A 115 11.83 -21.13 -2.80
C LEU A 115 11.46 -19.69 -3.15
N GLY A 116 10.70 -19.49 -4.24
CA GLY A 116 10.22 -18.15 -4.61
C GLY A 116 9.31 -17.55 -3.54
N ILE A 117 8.44 -18.37 -2.93
CA ILE A 117 7.57 -17.94 -1.83
C ILE A 117 8.37 -17.63 -0.55
N LEU A 118 9.38 -18.44 -0.23
CA LEU A 118 10.25 -18.20 0.91
C LEU A 118 10.96 -16.84 0.78
N LEU A 119 11.52 -16.56 -0.41
CA LEU A 119 12.16 -15.28 -0.68
C LEU A 119 11.17 -14.13 -0.52
N LEU A 120 10.00 -14.21 -1.13
CA LEU A 120 9.00 -13.14 -1.06
C LEU A 120 8.51 -12.88 0.39
N LYS A 121 8.35 -13.94 1.19
CA LYS A 121 8.07 -13.80 2.64
C LYS A 121 9.17 -13.05 3.36
N ALA A 122 10.42 -13.45 3.14
CA ALA A 122 11.57 -12.81 3.77
C ALA A 122 11.68 -11.32 3.37
N ILE A 123 11.35 -10.97 2.13
CA ILE A 123 11.29 -9.57 1.67
C ILE A 123 10.26 -8.79 2.49
N ILE A 124 9.03 -9.31 2.60
CA ILE A 124 7.95 -8.64 3.35
C ILE A 124 8.31 -8.49 4.83
N GLU A 125 8.85 -9.52 5.47
CA GLU A 125 9.28 -9.51 6.88
C GLU A 125 10.39 -8.48 7.15
N ARG A 126 11.24 -8.21 6.15
CA ARG A 126 12.32 -7.19 6.22
C ARG A 126 11.84 -5.77 5.86
N GLY A 127 10.53 -5.52 5.83
CA GLY A 127 9.99 -4.21 5.48
C GLY A 127 9.96 -3.95 3.98
N GLY A 128 9.97 -5.02 3.17
CA GLY A 128 9.77 -5.00 1.72
C GLY A 128 10.95 -4.55 0.90
N VAL A 129 12.16 -4.48 1.46
CA VAL A 129 13.37 -4.08 0.74
C VAL A 129 14.38 -5.22 0.77
N ILE A 130 15.03 -5.51 -0.36
CA ILE A 130 16.06 -6.54 -0.45
C ILE A 130 17.12 -6.21 -1.49
N ASP A 131 18.38 -6.49 -1.16
CA ASP A 131 19.48 -6.51 -2.10
C ASP A 131 19.82 -7.95 -2.53
N LEU A 132 20.65 -8.08 -3.57
CA LEU A 132 21.00 -9.37 -4.15
C LEU A 132 21.76 -10.29 -3.18
N ASP A 133 22.64 -9.76 -2.33
CA ASP A 133 23.42 -10.57 -1.41
C ASP A 133 22.53 -11.06 -0.24
N SER A 134 21.68 -10.19 0.30
CA SER A 134 20.64 -10.56 1.27
C SER A 134 19.69 -11.63 0.72
N ALA A 135 19.27 -11.51 -0.54
CA ALA A 135 18.41 -12.52 -1.17
C ALA A 135 19.11 -13.88 -1.27
N ARG A 136 20.40 -13.89 -1.62
CA ARG A 136 21.21 -15.12 -1.70
C ARG A 136 21.34 -15.80 -0.35
N GLU A 137 21.50 -15.05 0.73
CA GLU A 137 21.53 -15.60 2.09
C GLU A 137 20.23 -16.31 2.45
N VAL A 138 19.08 -15.81 1.98
CA VAL A 138 17.76 -16.40 2.25
C VAL A 138 17.56 -17.73 1.52
N ILE A 139 17.91 -17.80 0.24
CA ILE A 139 17.58 -18.96 -0.62
C ILE A 139 18.77 -19.89 -0.91
N GLY A 140 19.98 -19.51 -0.54
CA GLY A 140 21.20 -20.32 -0.70
C GLY A 140 21.61 -20.58 -2.15
N LEU A 141 21.10 -19.80 -3.12
CA LEU A 141 21.37 -19.99 -4.54
C LEU A 141 22.59 -19.20 -5.03
N THR A 142 23.02 -19.52 -6.27
CA THR A 142 24.06 -18.75 -6.93
C THR A 142 23.60 -17.31 -7.16
N LYS A 143 24.57 -16.42 -7.41
CA LYS A 143 24.26 -15.01 -7.73
C LYS A 143 23.40 -14.89 -8.99
N ALA A 144 23.66 -15.72 -10.01
CA ALA A 144 22.92 -15.69 -11.26
C ALA A 144 21.46 -16.15 -11.06
N ASP A 145 21.25 -17.27 -10.37
CA ASP A 145 19.91 -17.80 -10.14
C ASP A 145 19.07 -16.87 -9.24
N THR A 146 19.70 -16.26 -8.23
CA THR A 146 19.02 -15.30 -7.34
C THR A 146 18.64 -14.04 -8.10
N ASP A 147 19.53 -13.54 -8.96
CA ASP A 147 19.26 -12.38 -9.80
C ASP A 147 18.10 -12.64 -10.77
N GLU A 148 18.02 -13.85 -11.31
CA GLU A 148 16.91 -14.27 -12.17
C GLU A 148 15.58 -14.21 -11.40
N ILE A 149 15.51 -14.76 -10.18
CA ILE A 149 14.29 -14.74 -9.36
C ILE A 149 13.86 -13.31 -9.04
N LEU A 150 14.80 -12.43 -8.67
CA LEU A 150 14.49 -11.02 -8.37
C LEU A 150 14.03 -10.25 -9.60
N SER A 151 14.68 -10.49 -10.75
CA SER A 151 14.27 -9.91 -12.04
C SER A 151 12.88 -10.39 -12.46
N ASP A 152 12.57 -11.67 -12.23
CA ASP A 152 11.24 -12.21 -12.49
C ASP A 152 10.18 -11.64 -11.56
N LEU A 153 10.48 -11.48 -10.26
CA LEU A 153 9.60 -10.80 -9.31
C LEU A 153 9.30 -9.36 -9.70
N GLU A 154 10.27 -8.65 -10.27
CA GLU A 154 10.08 -7.32 -10.87
C GLU A 154 9.19 -7.40 -12.11
N ASN A 155 9.49 -8.29 -13.06
CA ASN A 155 8.73 -8.51 -14.29
C ASN A 155 7.28 -8.97 -14.03
N PHE A 156 7.06 -9.73 -12.97
CA PHE A 156 5.73 -10.15 -12.51
C PHE A 156 4.95 -9.03 -11.82
N GLY A 157 5.55 -7.85 -11.65
CA GLY A 157 4.89 -6.71 -11.05
C GLY A 157 4.72 -6.84 -9.54
N ILE A 158 5.57 -7.62 -8.85
CA ILE A 158 5.58 -7.73 -7.39
C ILE A 158 6.61 -6.78 -6.78
N LEU A 159 7.81 -6.73 -7.36
CA LEU A 159 8.89 -5.81 -6.96
C LEU A 159 9.03 -4.64 -7.93
N THR A 160 9.80 -3.65 -7.52
CA THR A 160 10.33 -2.56 -8.33
C THR A 160 11.78 -2.34 -7.95
N LEU A 161 12.65 -2.03 -8.91
CA LEU A 161 14.01 -1.61 -8.64
C LEU A 161 14.01 -0.26 -7.89
N SER A 162 14.44 -0.23 -6.63
CA SER A 162 14.47 0.97 -5.78
C SER A 162 15.77 1.74 -5.91
N TYR A 163 16.89 1.05 -6.15
CA TYR A 163 18.20 1.66 -6.26
C TYR A 163 19.15 0.86 -7.16
N VAL A 164 19.99 1.58 -7.91
CA VAL A 164 21.08 1.01 -8.71
C VAL A 164 22.34 1.86 -8.51
N GLY A 165 23.41 1.23 -8.02
CA GLY A 165 24.70 1.87 -7.79
C GLY A 165 25.84 0.95 -8.20
N GLY A 166 26.39 1.15 -9.40
CA GLY A 166 27.47 0.30 -9.92
C GLY A 166 27.02 -1.16 -10.06
N LYS A 167 27.53 -2.04 -9.19
CA LYS A 167 27.16 -3.47 -9.15
C LYS A 167 26.08 -3.79 -8.11
N TYR A 168 25.70 -2.81 -7.28
CA TYR A 168 24.68 -2.95 -6.26
C TYR A 168 23.30 -2.64 -6.84
N ARG A 169 22.34 -3.51 -6.57
CA ARG A 169 20.93 -3.37 -6.93
C ARG A 169 20.08 -3.69 -5.72
N GLU A 170 19.04 -2.91 -5.55
CA GLU A 170 18.06 -3.08 -4.50
C GLU A 170 16.66 -3.06 -5.10
N TRP A 171 15.84 -4.00 -4.64
CA TRP A 171 14.44 -4.11 -5.01
C TRP A 171 13.57 -3.82 -3.80
N SER A 172 12.40 -3.26 -4.08
CA SER A 172 11.40 -2.99 -3.07
C SER A 172 10.01 -3.46 -3.50
N VAL A 173 9.22 -3.92 -2.54
CA VAL A 173 7.77 -4.02 -2.65
C VAL A 173 7.18 -2.62 -2.52
N PRO A 174 6.35 -2.15 -3.46
CA PRO A 174 5.63 -0.89 -3.30
C PRO A 174 4.75 -0.93 -2.04
N LYS A 175 4.82 0.09 -1.18
CA LYS A 175 4.27 0.08 0.19
C LYS A 175 2.78 -0.26 0.22
N GLU A 176 2.05 0.27 -0.74
CA GLU A 176 0.62 0.06 -0.96
C GLU A 176 0.25 -1.38 -1.35
N ALA A 177 1.20 -2.16 -1.88
CA ALA A 177 0.99 -3.54 -2.28
C ALA A 177 1.14 -4.53 -1.11
N PHE A 178 1.70 -4.11 0.04
CA PHE A 178 1.99 -5.01 1.16
C PHE A 178 0.75 -5.76 1.63
N SER A 179 -0.38 -5.07 1.81
CA SER A 179 -1.61 -5.70 2.30
C SER A 179 -2.16 -6.75 1.32
N ILE A 180 -2.01 -6.51 0.02
CA ILE A 180 -2.44 -7.43 -1.04
C ILE A 180 -1.54 -8.66 -1.05
N ILE A 181 -0.22 -8.45 -0.99
CA ILE A 181 0.77 -9.53 -0.99
C ILE A 181 0.66 -10.37 0.28
N ASP A 182 0.55 -9.74 1.45
CA ASP A 182 0.42 -10.42 2.73
C ASP A 182 -0.85 -11.29 2.77
N ALA A 183 -1.98 -10.77 2.30
CA ALA A 183 -3.23 -11.54 2.22
C ALA A 183 -3.11 -12.78 1.30
N GLU A 184 -2.40 -12.68 0.18
CA GLU A 184 -2.21 -13.78 -0.77
C GLU A 184 -1.17 -14.81 -0.29
N ILE A 185 -0.13 -14.38 0.44
CA ILE A 185 0.95 -15.25 0.92
C ILE A 185 0.62 -15.93 2.24
N MET A 186 0.01 -15.20 3.17
CA MET A 186 -0.38 -15.71 4.50
C MET A 186 -1.72 -16.43 4.48
N GLY A 187 -2.45 -16.35 3.36
CA GLY A 187 -3.82 -16.83 3.23
C GLY A 187 -4.80 -15.96 4.03
N ALA A 188 -6.07 -16.01 3.69
CA ALA A 188 -7.18 -15.35 4.38
C ALA A 188 -7.43 -15.90 5.82
N SER A 189 -6.39 -16.16 6.59
CA SER A 189 -6.41 -16.62 7.98
C SER A 189 -6.28 -15.46 8.96
N LYS A 190 -7.03 -14.39 8.73
CA LYS A 190 -7.59 -13.56 9.78
C LYS A 190 -9.05 -13.29 9.42
N LYS A 191 -9.93 -14.26 9.73
CA LYS A 191 -11.29 -13.87 10.12
C LYS A 191 -11.12 -12.89 11.28
N THR A 192 -11.42 -11.62 11.04
CA THR A 192 -11.61 -10.65 12.11
C THR A 192 -12.44 -11.33 13.19
N PRO A 193 -12.02 -11.36 14.47
CA PRO A 193 -12.96 -11.70 15.52
C PRO A 193 -14.04 -10.63 15.43
N MET A 194 -15.24 -11.01 14.99
CA MET A 194 -16.42 -10.19 15.22
C MET A 194 -16.53 -10.06 16.74
N ILE A 195 -16.08 -8.92 17.27
CA ILE A 195 -16.47 -8.49 18.60
C ILE A 195 -17.97 -8.18 18.49
N SER A 196 -18.81 -9.18 18.70
CA SER A 196 -20.21 -8.97 19.03
C SER A 196 -20.23 -8.34 20.42
N LYS A 197 -20.25 -7.01 20.48
CA LYS A 197 -20.73 -6.31 21.67
C LYS A 197 -22.24 -6.56 21.75
N SER A 198 -22.65 -7.60 22.48
CA SER A 198 -23.99 -7.65 23.05
C SER A 198 -24.00 -6.78 24.30
N ALA A 199 -24.41 -5.52 24.15
CA ALA A 199 -24.86 -4.70 25.26
C ALA A 199 -26.39 -4.76 25.29
N GLY A 200 -26.93 -5.35 26.35
CA GLY A 200 -28.36 -5.40 26.64
C GLY A 200 -28.54 -5.52 28.13
N ALA A 201 -28.52 -4.37 28.81
CA ALA A 201 -28.79 -4.23 30.22
C ALA A 201 -30.19 -4.73 30.59
N LYS A 202 -30.34 -5.31 31.79
CA LYS A 202 -31.48 -5.04 32.67
C LYS A 202 -31.11 -5.32 34.12
N ALA A 203 -31.39 -4.30 34.94
CA ALA A 203 -31.33 -4.29 36.39
C ALA A 203 -32.43 -5.16 37.02
N GLY A 204 -32.16 -5.65 38.23
CA GLY A 204 -33.13 -6.27 39.11
C GLY A 204 -32.48 -6.65 40.44
N GLU A 205 -32.85 -5.93 41.50
CA GLU A 205 -32.45 -6.10 42.89
C GLU A 205 -32.64 -7.55 43.41
N ASN A 206 -31.74 -8.00 44.29
CA ASN A 206 -32.10 -8.42 45.65
C ASN A 206 -30.88 -8.91 46.46
N ASN A 207 -30.49 -8.08 47.44
CA ASN A 207 -30.31 -8.41 48.85
C ASN A 207 -29.87 -9.85 49.24
N LYS A 208 -28.66 -10.02 49.80
CA LYS A 208 -28.41 -10.42 51.20
C LYS A 208 -27.00 -11.02 51.43
N LEU A 209 -26.40 -10.57 52.55
CA LEU A 209 -25.47 -11.28 53.45
C LEU A 209 -23.98 -11.41 53.03
N THR A 210 -23.20 -10.43 53.49
CA THR A 210 -21.90 -10.68 54.16
C THR A 210 -22.14 -11.58 55.39
N PRO A 211 -21.18 -12.41 55.87
CA PRO A 211 -19.93 -11.87 56.41
C PRO A 211 -18.68 -12.77 56.46
N TYR A 212 -17.56 -12.10 56.78
CA TYR A 212 -16.35 -12.61 57.45
C TYR A 212 -15.42 -13.54 56.64
N LEU A 213 -14.09 -13.52 56.76
CA LEU A 213 -13.14 -12.87 57.66
C LEU A 213 -11.73 -13.09 57.08
N ARG A 214 -10.81 -12.20 57.47
CA ARG A 214 -9.36 -12.43 57.64
C ARG A 214 -8.53 -12.60 56.37
N ARG A 215 -7.28 -12.16 56.31
CA ARG A 215 -6.39 -11.24 57.07
C ARG A 215 -5.02 -11.62 56.51
N GLU A 216 -4.19 -10.63 56.21
CA GLU A 216 -2.73 -10.60 56.44
C GLU A 216 -1.91 -11.67 55.67
N PHE A 217 -0.90 -11.32 54.87
CA PHE A 217 0.10 -10.26 54.96
C PHE A 217 0.45 -9.71 53.58
#